data_AF-A0A453PPF1-F1
#
_entry.id   AF-A0A453PPF1-F1
#
_cell.length_a   1.000
_cell.length_b   1.000
_cell.length_c   1.000
_cell.angle_alpha   90.00
_cell.angle_beta   90.00
_cell.angle_gamma   90.00
#
_symmetry.space_group_name_H-M   'P 1'
#
loop_
_entity.id
_entity.type
_entity.pdbx_description
1 polymer ?
#
loop_
_entity_poly.entity_id
_entity_poly.type
_entity_poly.pdbx_seq_one_letter_code
_entity_poly.pdbx_strand_id
1 'polypeptide(L)'
;MAAGKRTIGLAMDYSPSSKAAMRWVVENLVKAGDRIILIHVLPKGADASHKGLWKSTGSPLIPLLEFMEMNVQARYGVNPDKEVLEILQAESKSKQVEILAKIYWGDAREKLCEAVDDLKVDSVVLGCRGLGPLKR
;
A
#
# COMPACT_ATOMS: atom_id res chain seq x y z
N MET A 1 -11.55 21.21 -17.72
CA MET A 1 -10.25 20.59 -17.38
C MET A 1 -10.53 19.13 -17.06
N ALA A 2 -9.92 18.18 -17.76
CA ALA A 2 -10.06 16.78 -17.38
C ALA A 2 -9.49 16.65 -15.96
N ALA A 3 -10.34 16.34 -14.98
CA ALA A 3 -9.86 16.04 -13.64
C ALA A 3 -8.89 14.86 -13.79
N GLY A 4 -7.60 15.11 -13.53
CA GLY A 4 -6.58 14.07 -13.64
C GLY A 4 -6.93 12.87 -12.76
N LYS A 5 -6.47 11.69 -13.16
CA LYS A 5 -6.65 10.45 -12.40
C LYS A 5 -6.11 10.65 -10.99
N ARG A 6 -6.98 10.72 -9.97
CA ARG A 6 -6.56 10.93 -8.59
C ARG A 6 -5.85 9.69 -8.08
N THR A 7 -4.71 9.89 -7.42
CA THR A 7 -3.91 8.83 -6.84
C THR A 7 -4.00 8.88 -5.33
N ILE A 8 -4.57 7.84 -4.73
CA ILE A 8 -4.75 7.68 -3.30
C ILE A 8 -3.68 6.71 -2.79
N GLY A 9 -2.80 7.19 -1.92
CA GLY A 9 -1.86 6.36 -1.18
C GLY A 9 -2.53 5.74 0.04
N LEU A 10 -2.42 4.43 0.23
CA LEU A 10 -2.94 3.73 1.39
C LEU A 10 -1.80 3.02 2.12
N ALA A 11 -1.43 3.51 3.30
CA ALA A 11 -0.42 2.82 4.09
C ALA A 11 -1.02 1.59 4.76
N MET A 12 -0.34 0.46 4.57
CA MET A 12 -0.85 -0.83 5.01
C MET A 12 0.21 -1.60 5.79
N ASP A 13 -0.06 -1.79 7.08
CA ASP A 13 0.72 -2.67 7.97
C ASP A 13 -0.08 -3.92 8.40
N TYR A 14 -1.26 -4.12 7.82
CA TYR A 14 -2.23 -5.18 8.13
C TYR A 14 -2.71 -5.22 9.59
N SER A 15 -2.51 -4.15 10.34
CA SER A 15 -3.15 -3.96 11.64
C SER A 15 -4.67 -3.81 11.49
N PRO A 16 -5.46 -4.05 12.55
CA PRO A 16 -6.91 -3.81 12.51
C PRO A 16 -7.25 -2.37 12.06
N SER A 17 -6.46 -1.39 12.46
CA SER A 17 -6.66 0.01 12.11
C SER A 17 -6.39 0.29 10.63
N SER A 18 -5.32 -0.28 10.05
CA SER A 18 -5.04 -0.08 8.62
C SER A 18 -6.09 -0.77 7.75
N LYS A 19 -6.59 -1.94 8.17
CA LYS A 19 -7.70 -2.64 7.52
C LYS A 19 -9.00 -1.83 7.57
N ALA A 20 -9.31 -1.23 8.71
CA ALA A 20 -10.47 -0.35 8.85
C ALA A 20 -10.33 0.90 7.96
N ALA A 21 -9.15 1.51 7.92
CA ALA A 21 -8.86 2.65 7.05
C ALA A 21 -9.02 2.28 5.56
N MET A 22 -8.55 1.09 5.16
CA MET A 22 -8.75 0.57 3.80
C MET A 22 -10.23 0.47 3.42
N ARG A 23 -11.04 -0.15 4.28
CA ARG A 23 -12.49 -0.29 4.04
C ARG A 23 -13.14 1.08 3.90
N TRP A 24 -12.81 2.01 4.80
CA TRP A 24 -13.33 3.38 4.75
C TRP A 24 -12.96 4.09 3.44
N VAL A 25 -11.71 3.95 2.96
CA VAL A 25 -11.25 4.53 1.70
C VAL A 25 -12.05 4.02 0.53
N VAL A 26 -12.18 2.70 0.43
CA VAL A 26 -12.93 2.03 -0.62
C VAL A 26 -14.38 2.49 -0.63
N GLU A 27 -15.02 2.59 0.53
CA GLU A 27 -16.45 2.92 0.65
C GLU A 27 -16.76 4.41 0.44
N ASN A 28 -15.86 5.32 0.87
CA ASN A 28 -16.19 6.74 1.02
C ASN A 28 -15.33 7.68 0.17
N LEU A 29 -14.09 7.31 -0.16
CA LEU A 29 -13.13 8.22 -0.81
C LEU A 29 -12.97 7.92 -2.31
N VAL A 30 -12.92 6.63 -2.64
CA VAL A 30 -12.62 6.13 -3.97
C VAL A 30 -13.79 6.35 -4.92
N LYS A 31 -13.50 6.90 -6.09
CA LYS A 31 -14.44 7.10 -7.20
C LYS A 31 -13.97 6.35 -8.43
N ALA A 32 -14.90 6.15 -9.37
CA ALA A 32 -14.58 5.46 -10.60
C ALA A 32 -13.46 6.17 -11.37
N GLY A 33 -12.49 5.39 -11.85
CA GLY A 33 -11.31 5.89 -12.52
C GLY A 33 -10.18 6.35 -11.61
N ASP A 34 -10.32 6.38 -10.29
CA ASP A 34 -9.19 6.67 -9.38
C ASP A 34 -8.11 5.56 -9.42
N ARG A 35 -6.96 5.85 -8.81
CA ARG A 35 -5.86 4.91 -8.60
C ARG A 35 -5.55 4.80 -7.11
N ILE A 36 -5.42 3.57 -6.61
CA ILE A 36 -4.98 3.28 -5.25
C ILE A 36 -3.56 2.71 -5.31
N ILE A 37 -2.66 3.23 -4.49
CA ILE A 37 -1.33 2.66 -4.29
C ILE A 37 -1.22 2.20 -2.84
N LEU A 38 -1.16 0.89 -2.64
CA LEU A 38 -0.83 0.27 -1.36
C LEU A 38 0.64 0.53 -1.06
N ILE A 39 0.91 1.20 0.05
CA ILE A 39 2.27 1.51 0.49
C ILE A 39 2.59 0.63 1.69
N HIS A 40 3.50 -0.32 1.48
CA HIS A 40 4.05 -1.16 2.52
C HIS A 40 5.42 -0.65 2.93
N VAL A 41 5.68 -0.52 4.23
CA VAL A 41 7.03 -0.27 4.73
C VAL A 41 7.44 -1.43 5.62
N LEU A 42 8.50 -2.13 5.21
CA LEU A 42 9.13 -3.17 6.01
C LEU A 42 10.29 -2.58 6.82
N PRO A 43 10.48 -3.04 8.08
CA PRO A 43 11.58 -2.57 8.91
C PRO A 43 12.95 -2.96 8.32
N LYS A 44 13.98 -2.17 8.67
CA LYS A 44 15.37 -2.46 8.29
C LYS A 44 15.77 -3.84 8.84
N GLY A 45 15.88 -4.84 7.95
CA GLY A 45 16.35 -6.18 8.32
C GLY A 45 15.44 -7.34 7.95
N ALA A 46 14.18 -7.10 7.55
CA ALA A 46 13.36 -8.13 6.92
C ALA A 46 14.02 -8.56 5.58
N ASP A 47 14.02 -9.86 5.29
CA ASP A 47 14.98 -10.61 4.48
C ASP A 47 15.68 -9.93 3.28
N ALA A 48 16.97 -10.16 3.24
CA ALA A 48 17.99 -9.24 2.76
C ALA A 48 18.61 -9.57 1.39
N SER A 49 17.98 -10.39 0.56
CA SER A 49 18.66 -10.95 -0.62
C SER A 49 18.75 -10.00 -1.83
N HIS A 50 18.02 -8.87 -1.84
CA HIS A 50 18.04 -7.91 -2.96
C HIS A 50 18.40 -6.46 -2.56
N LYS A 51 19.18 -6.31 -1.48
CA LYS A 51 19.48 -5.03 -0.77
C LYS A 51 20.24 -3.94 -1.56
N GLY A 52 20.72 -4.19 -2.78
CA GLY A 52 21.51 -3.21 -3.53
C GLY A 52 20.67 -2.16 -4.25
N LEU A 53 19.68 -2.61 -5.02
CA LEU A 53 19.00 -1.78 -6.02
C LEU A 53 17.77 -1.01 -5.49
N TRP A 54 17.27 -1.35 -4.29
CA TRP A 54 15.92 -0.98 -3.84
C TRP A 54 15.92 -0.10 -2.58
N LYS A 55 17.11 0.24 -2.06
CA LYS A 55 17.29 0.99 -0.81
C LYS A 55 16.84 2.45 -0.88
N SER A 56 16.91 3.08 -2.05
CA SER A 56 16.54 4.50 -2.18
C SER A 56 15.11 4.71 -2.68
N THR A 57 14.61 3.87 -3.58
CA THR A 57 13.31 4.11 -4.28
C THR A 57 12.21 3.10 -3.95
N GLY A 58 12.52 2.00 -3.26
CA GLY A 58 11.59 0.90 -2.99
C GLY A 58 11.38 -0.03 -4.20
N SER A 59 10.28 -0.80 -4.16
CA SER A 59 9.88 -1.70 -5.25
C SER A 59 9.38 -0.94 -6.48
N PRO A 60 9.39 -1.55 -7.68
CA PRO A 60 8.54 -1.06 -8.75
C PRO A 60 7.08 -1.11 -8.28
N LEU A 61 6.21 -0.41 -9.02
CA LEU A 61 4.78 -0.53 -8.83
C LEU A 61 4.32 -1.91 -9.32
N ILE A 62 3.75 -2.68 -8.41
CA ILE A 62 3.31 -4.05 -8.64
C ILE A 62 1.79 -4.03 -8.80
N PRO A 63 1.21 -4.47 -9.93
CA PRO A 63 -0.23 -4.64 -10.06
C PRO A 63 -0.81 -5.54 -8.98
N LEU A 64 -2.03 -5.26 -8.50
CA LEU A 64 -2.66 -6.05 -7.44
C LEU A 64 -2.69 -7.56 -7.76
N LEU A 65 -2.95 -7.93 -9.02
CA LEU A 65 -2.96 -9.33 -9.46
C LEU A 65 -1.60 -10.01 -9.26
N GLU A 66 -0.50 -9.34 -9.62
CA GLU A 66 0.86 -9.83 -9.39
C GLU A 66 1.18 -9.86 -7.89
N PHE A 67 0.73 -8.86 -7.14
CA PHE A 67 0.95 -8.80 -5.69
C PHE A 67 0.21 -9.91 -4.92
N MET A 68 -0.86 -10.47 -5.48
CA MET A 68 -1.56 -11.63 -4.92
C MET A 68 -0.79 -12.94 -5.11
N GLU A 69 0.21 -13.00 -5.99
CA GLU A 69 0.98 -14.21 -6.19
C GLU A 69 1.99 -14.45 -5.05
N MET A 70 2.03 -15.70 -4.57
CA MET A 70 2.83 -16.08 -3.39
C MET A 70 4.35 -15.95 -3.63
N ASN A 71 4.81 -16.20 -4.85
CA ASN A 71 6.18 -15.97 -5.31
C ASN A 71 6.61 -14.49 -5.18
N VAL A 72 5.72 -13.54 -5.54
CA VAL A 72 5.98 -12.10 -5.46
C VAL A 72 6.00 -11.65 -4.00
N GLN A 73 5.05 -12.12 -3.20
CA GLN A 73 5.01 -11.85 -1.76
C GLN A 73 6.26 -12.36 -1.05
N ALA A 74 6.66 -13.61 -1.33
CA ALA A 74 7.87 -14.21 -0.78
C ALA A 74 9.14 -13.48 -1.22
N ARG A 75 9.21 -13.03 -2.49
CA ARG A 75 10.35 -12.25 -3.02
C ARG A 75 10.61 -10.96 -2.24
N TYR A 76 9.55 -10.34 -1.72
CA TYR A 76 9.65 -9.10 -0.96
C TYR A 76 9.56 -9.28 0.56
N GLY A 77 9.40 -10.51 1.04
CA GLY A 77 9.28 -10.80 2.47
C GLY A 77 8.01 -10.19 3.09
N VAL A 78 6.94 -10.04 2.31
CA VAL A 78 5.63 -9.58 2.79
C VAL A 78 4.68 -10.78 2.91
N ASN A 79 3.81 -10.76 3.93
CA ASN A 79 2.73 -11.73 4.07
C ASN A 79 1.39 -10.96 4.19
N PRO A 80 0.85 -10.49 3.05
CA PRO A 80 -0.36 -9.69 3.04
C PRO A 80 -1.58 -10.52 3.45
N ASP A 81 -2.55 -9.88 4.10
CA ASP A 81 -3.80 -10.55 4.45
C ASP A 81 -4.64 -10.82 3.18
N LYS A 82 -4.95 -12.10 2.94
CA LYS A 82 -5.71 -12.54 1.77
C LYS A 82 -7.09 -11.91 1.70
N GLU A 83 -7.77 -11.75 2.83
CA GLU A 83 -9.12 -11.16 2.88
C GLU A 83 -9.06 -9.70 2.37
N VAL A 84 -8.02 -8.97 2.76
CA VAL A 84 -7.80 -7.58 2.31
C VAL A 84 -7.57 -7.52 0.80
N LEU A 85 -6.76 -8.42 0.26
CA LEU A 85 -6.47 -8.47 -1.17
C LEU A 85 -7.71 -8.83 -2.00
N GLU A 86 -8.53 -9.76 -1.51
CA GLU A 86 -9.79 -10.15 -2.16
C GLU A 86 -10.80 -9.01 -2.20
N ILE A 87 -10.96 -8.27 -1.10
CA ILE A 87 -11.82 -7.07 -1.05
C ILE A 87 -11.34 -6.03 -2.06
N LEU A 88 -10.04 -5.72 -2.06
CA LEU A 88 -9.47 -4.76 -3.00
C LEU A 88 -9.66 -5.21 -4.46
N GLN A 89 -9.50 -6.50 -4.75
CA GLN A 89 -9.71 -7.02 -6.10
C GLN A 89 -11.19 -6.89 -6.53
N ALA A 90 -12.13 -7.21 -5.65
CA ALA A 90 -13.56 -7.06 -5.93
C ALA A 90 -13.90 -5.59 -6.21
N GLU A 91 -13.34 -4.67 -5.44
CA GLU A 91 -13.57 -3.23 -5.53
C GLU A 91 -12.92 -2.60 -6.76
N SER A 92 -11.74 -3.09 -7.15
CA SER A 92 -11.09 -2.72 -8.40
C SER A 92 -11.97 -3.02 -9.60
N LYS A 93 -12.64 -4.19 -9.62
CA LYS A 93 -13.58 -4.59 -10.68
C LYS A 93 -14.88 -3.79 -10.63
N SER A 94 -15.45 -3.62 -9.43
CA SER A 94 -16.73 -2.93 -9.24
C SER A 94 -16.67 -1.45 -9.60
N LYS A 95 -15.62 -0.75 -9.15
CA LYS A 95 -15.47 0.71 -9.31
C LYS A 95 -14.54 1.10 -10.46
N GLN A 96 -14.00 0.14 -11.21
CA GLN A 96 -13.00 0.40 -12.27
C GLN A 96 -11.80 1.23 -11.76
N VAL A 97 -11.26 0.81 -10.63
CA VAL A 97 -10.15 1.49 -9.94
C VAL A 97 -8.87 0.70 -10.15
N GLU A 98 -7.80 1.39 -10.49
CA GLU A 98 -6.48 0.77 -10.62
C GLU A 98 -5.85 0.61 -9.24
N ILE A 99 -5.48 -0.62 -8.86
CA ILE A 99 -4.83 -0.88 -7.56
C ILE A 99 -3.43 -1.44 -7.81
N LEU A 100 -2.44 -0.76 -7.24
CA LEU A 100 -1.03 -1.12 -7.29
C LEU A 100 -0.47 -1.23 -5.88
N ALA A 101 0.63 -1.96 -5.71
CA ALA A 101 1.39 -2.06 -4.49
C ALA A 101 2.81 -1.54 -4.69
N LYS A 102 3.34 -0.86 -3.67
CA LYS A 102 4.75 -0.46 -3.59
C LYS A 102 5.29 -0.74 -2.19
N ILE A 103 6.47 -1.34 -2.15
CA ILE A 103 7.12 -1.80 -0.92
C ILE A 103 8.38 -0.97 -0.72
N TYR A 104 8.52 -0.42 0.48
CA TYR A 104 9.69 0.32 0.93
C TYR A 104 10.34 -0.42 2.10
N TRP A 105 11.64 -0.19 2.29
CA TRP A 105 12.40 -0.72 3.42
C TRP A 105 13.00 0.43 4.21
N GLY A 106 12.73 0.51 5.51
CA GLY A 106 13.22 1.63 6.31
C GLY A 106 12.38 1.91 7.55
N ASP A 107 12.46 3.16 7.99
CA ASP A 107 11.54 3.71 8.98
C ASP A 107 10.21 4.06 8.29
N ALA A 108 9.09 3.65 8.88
CA ALA A 108 7.77 3.86 8.29
C ALA A 108 7.40 5.34 8.14
N ARG A 109 7.82 6.20 9.07
CA ARG A 109 7.51 7.64 9.03
C ARG A 109 8.27 8.29 7.87
N GLU A 110 9.56 8.00 7.75
CA GLU A 110 10.40 8.54 6.68
C GLU A 110 9.95 8.05 5.31
N LYS A 111 9.75 6.73 5.16
CA LYS A 111 9.39 6.13 3.87
C LYS A 111 8.00 6.49 3.40
N LEU A 112 7.05 6.77 4.30
CA LEU A 112 5.74 7.29 3.89
C LEU A 112 5.85 8.69 3.30
N CYS A 113 6.66 9.58 3.90
CA CYS A 113 6.91 10.91 3.36
C CYS A 113 7.58 10.84 1.98
N GLU A 114 8.65 10.05 1.84
CA GLU A 114 9.31 9.82 0.55
C GLU A 114 8.33 9.24 -0.48
N ALA A 115 7.47 8.31 -0.07
CA ALA A 115 6.48 7.71 -0.97
C ALA A 115 5.45 8.71 -1.49
N VAL A 116 5.09 9.74 -0.70
CA VAL A 116 4.18 10.80 -1.14
C VAL A 116 4.79 11.56 -2.31
N ASP A 117 6.05 11.95 -2.17
CA ASP A 117 6.80 12.72 -3.17
C ASP A 117 7.08 11.88 -4.42
N ASP A 118 7.54 10.64 -4.24
CA ASP A 118 7.89 9.70 -5.31
C ASP A 118 6.68 9.35 -6.19
N LEU A 119 5.54 9.07 -5.55
CA LEU A 119 4.34 8.59 -6.22
C LEU A 119 3.39 9.72 -6.64
N LYS A 120 3.66 10.95 -6.20
CA LYS A 120 2.81 12.13 -6.42
C LYS A 120 1.35 11.84 -6.07
N VAL A 121 1.13 11.26 -4.89
CA VAL A 121 -0.21 10.95 -4.40
C VAL A 121 -0.96 12.24 -4.04
N ASP A 122 -2.24 12.32 -4.39
CA ASP A 122 -3.10 13.45 -4.07
C ASP A 122 -3.60 13.39 -2.62
N SER A 123 -3.64 12.19 -2.04
CA SER A 123 -4.09 11.96 -0.67
C SER A 123 -3.45 10.70 -0.10
N VAL A 124 -3.07 10.72 1.17
CA VAL A 124 -2.60 9.54 1.90
C VAL A 124 -3.55 9.21 3.03
N VAL A 125 -3.91 7.94 3.14
CA VAL A 125 -4.73 7.43 4.23
C VAL A 125 -3.95 6.42 5.06
N LEU A 126 -3.99 6.63 6.38
CA LEU A 126 -3.26 5.87 7.39
C LEU A 126 -4.26 5.37 8.44
N GLY A 127 -4.01 4.19 9.02
CA GLY A 127 -4.71 3.76 10.22
C GLY A 127 -4.36 4.64 11.42
N CYS A 128 -5.34 5.05 12.23
CA CYS A 128 -5.09 5.99 13.34
C CYS A 128 -4.29 5.36 14.51
N ARG A 129 -4.13 4.03 14.53
CA ARG A 129 -3.35 3.29 15.53
C ARG A 129 -2.49 2.25 14.82
N GLY A 130 -1.16 2.41 14.85
CA GLY A 130 -0.22 1.37 14.42
C GLY A 130 0.03 0.32 15.51
N LEU A 131 1.02 -0.56 15.30
CA LEU A 131 1.47 -1.62 16.23
C LEU A 131 2.19 -1.10 17.50
N GLY A 132 1.92 0.14 17.94
CA GLY A 132 2.57 0.73 19.10
C GLY A 132 2.18 0.04 20.42
N PRO A 133 3.08 -0.02 21.41
CA PRO A 133 2.87 -0.73 22.67
C PRO A 133 1.81 -0.09 23.59
N LEU A 134 1.32 1.12 23.27
CA LEU A 134 0.35 1.84 24.08
C LEU A 134 -1.09 1.39 23.76
N LYS A 135 -1.59 0.44 24.56
CA LYS A 135 -3.03 0.25 24.78
C LYS A 135 -3.46 1.20 25.89
N ARG A 136 -4.52 1.97 25.66
CA ARG A 136 -5.14 2.86 26.64
C ARG A 136 -6.52 2.32 27.00
#